data_AF-A0A395GNW3-F1
#
_entry.id   AF-A0A395GNW3-F1
#
_cell.length_a   1.000
_cell.length_b   1.000
_cell.length_c   1.000
_cell.angle_alpha   90.00
_cell.angle_beta   90.00
_cell.angle_gamma   90.00
#
_symmetry.space_group_name_H-M   'P 1'
#
loop_
_entity.id
_entity.type
_entity.pdbx_description
1 polymer ?
#
loop_
_entity_poly.entity_id
_entity_poly.type
_entity_poly.pdbx_seq_one_letter_code
_entity_poly.pdbx_strand_id
1 'polypeptide(L)'
;MNCYQLQLGSVPGSEERLSEVKQLEVHELLDPNFYKQPGAHVILMPPTQEDPDYYTADLRRKLTQRFRLPGFFFDHMGWDSNGFFGSVGISSSSSAGRSDRDFGGCGTFSRFLSKKVDDRNASPESSEYIWHYMGFSTLWLKHMEGQQKSEAECDMPLPSGETHIMLCFDLDKHMSSKLVRLLRDTDLLESQNEPFFLLKVALETVVAQFEEDLGSFRRPIRKIEKERYSSFKDNHAYSRADIDDTKLEQLSERYATLHEVSRHVIHISETLNAAVTNAAAILQDHKLWRRSLEASSAYPNNTARTLGLYSNLLSNLKLRADAFVSRMENEIKCASNLLGVFNNNISLQTLNTTRDELRVLQYQLFNARG
;
A
#
# COMPACT_ATOMS: atom_id res chain seq x y z
N MET A 1 23.77 8.38 -11.24
CA MET A 1 22.40 7.99 -10.85
C MET A 1 22.47 7.54 -9.43
N ASN A 2 21.74 8.21 -8.55
CA ASN A 2 22.22 8.38 -7.19
C ASN A 2 21.23 7.81 -6.20
N CYS A 3 21.74 7.06 -5.22
CA CYS A 3 20.98 6.78 -4.01
C CYS A 3 21.08 8.00 -3.10
N TYR A 4 20.09 8.20 -2.23
CA TYR A 4 20.13 9.27 -1.25
C TYR A 4 20.17 8.67 0.15
N GLN A 5 21.25 8.91 0.89
CA GLN A 5 21.41 8.45 2.26
C GLN A 5 21.01 9.55 3.23
N LEU A 6 20.18 9.16 4.20
CA LEU A 6 19.91 9.89 5.42
C LEU A 6 20.59 9.14 6.57
N GLN A 7 21.59 9.76 7.20
CA GLN A 7 22.20 9.23 8.41
C GLN A 7 21.58 9.90 9.63
N LEU A 8 21.06 9.06 10.53
CA LEU A 8 20.46 9.46 11.79
C LEU A 8 21.53 9.31 12.87
N GLY A 9 21.83 10.39 13.58
CA GLY A 9 22.95 10.47 14.52
C GLY A 9 22.93 9.38 15.60
N SER A 10 24.12 8.92 16.00
CA SER A 10 24.29 7.83 16.99
C SER A 10 24.41 8.31 18.43
N VAL A 11 24.50 9.63 18.68
CA VAL A 11 24.89 10.19 19.99
C VAL A 11 23.76 11.02 20.63
N PRO A 12 23.31 10.68 21.85
CA PRO A 12 22.41 11.51 22.63
C PRO A 12 23.08 12.84 22.98
N GLY A 13 22.46 13.97 22.62
CA GLY A 13 22.89 15.31 23.06
C GLY A 13 23.71 16.13 22.04
N SER A 14 24.02 15.59 20.86
CA SER A 14 24.48 16.42 19.75
C SER A 14 23.28 17.04 19.03
N GLU A 15 23.29 18.35 18.79
CA GLU A 15 22.23 19.07 18.06
C GLU A 15 22.11 18.62 16.59
N GLU A 16 23.03 17.80 16.09
CA GLU A 16 22.99 17.17 14.77
C GLU A 16 22.11 15.91 14.76
N ARG A 17 20.80 16.08 14.97
CA ARG A 17 19.84 14.96 14.90
C ARG A 17 19.77 14.29 13.52
N LEU A 18 20.24 14.95 12.47
CA LEU A 18 20.20 14.49 11.08
C LEU A 18 21.35 15.11 10.27
N SER A 19 22.11 14.27 9.56
CA SER A 19 22.99 14.74 8.48
C SER A 19 22.14 15.20 7.29
N GLU A 20 22.63 16.17 6.51
CA GLU A 20 22.03 16.53 5.22
C GLU A 20 21.92 15.29 4.30
N VAL A 21 20.89 15.26 3.45
CA VAL A 21 20.68 14.18 2.47
C VAL A 21 21.91 14.09 1.58
N LYS A 22 22.71 13.03 1.76
CA LYS A 22 23.95 12.83 1.00
C LYS A 22 23.66 11.98 -0.23
N GLN A 23 24.22 12.39 -1.36
CA GLN A 23 24.33 11.53 -2.53
C GLN A 23 25.23 10.34 -2.19
N LEU A 24 24.72 9.12 -2.35
CA LEU A 24 25.44 7.87 -2.11
C LEU A 24 25.58 7.11 -3.43
N GLU A 25 26.80 6.76 -3.77
CA GLU A 25 27.07 5.91 -4.92
C GLU A 25 26.84 4.44 -4.57
N VAL A 26 26.39 3.64 -5.55
CA VAL A 26 26.04 2.22 -5.33
C VAL A 26 27.22 1.40 -4.80
N HIS A 27 28.45 1.73 -5.20
CA HIS A 27 29.63 1.03 -4.71
C HIS A 27 29.93 1.32 -3.24
N GLU A 28 29.60 2.52 -2.74
CA GLU A 28 29.71 2.88 -1.32
C GLU A 28 28.70 2.08 -0.48
N LEU A 29 27.47 1.93 -0.97
CA LEU A 29 26.43 1.12 -0.33
C LEU A 29 26.84 -0.36 -0.18
N LEU A 30 27.59 -0.87 -1.16
CA LEU A 30 28.02 -2.27 -1.21
C LEU A 30 29.38 -2.50 -0.53
N ASP A 31 30.02 -1.45 -0.02
CA ASP A 31 31.28 -1.52 0.71
C ASP A 31 31.09 -2.37 1.99
N PRO A 32 31.91 -3.41 2.23
CA PRO A 32 31.86 -4.19 3.46
C PRO A 32 31.97 -3.36 4.76
N ASN A 33 32.58 -2.19 4.71
CA ASN A 33 32.73 -1.29 5.85
C ASN A 33 31.50 -0.44 6.11
N PHE A 34 30.60 -0.26 5.12
CA PHE A 34 29.36 0.48 5.31
C PHE A 34 28.52 -0.12 6.46
N TYR A 35 28.42 -1.45 6.48
CA TYR A 35 27.67 -2.22 7.49
C TYR A 35 28.28 -2.18 8.91
N LYS A 36 29.52 -1.70 9.04
CA LYS A 36 30.20 -1.55 10.32
C LYS A 36 29.98 -0.17 10.94
N GLN A 37 29.37 0.75 10.20
CA GLN A 37 29.07 2.09 10.71
C GLN A 37 27.86 2.00 11.64
N PRO A 38 27.99 2.33 12.93
CA PRO A 38 26.87 2.32 13.84
C PRO A 38 25.91 3.48 13.54
N GLY A 39 24.63 3.26 13.81
CA GLY A 39 23.56 4.24 13.58
C GLY A 39 22.48 3.72 12.63
N ALA A 40 21.54 4.61 12.30
CA ALA A 40 20.46 4.31 11.36
C ALA A 40 20.67 5.02 10.02
N HIS A 41 20.64 4.23 8.94
CA HIS A 41 20.88 4.65 7.58
C HIS A 41 19.63 4.38 6.75
N VAL A 42 19.01 5.42 6.21
CA VAL A 42 17.85 5.28 5.31
C VAL A 42 18.27 5.68 3.91
N ILE A 43 18.05 4.78 2.95
CA ILE A 43 18.52 4.91 1.58
C ILE A 43 17.33 4.86 0.65
N LEU A 44 17.09 5.96 -0.06
CA LEU A 44 16.10 6.02 -1.13
C LEU A 44 16.74 5.46 -2.41
N MET A 45 16.19 4.35 -2.90
CA MET A 45 16.61 3.66 -4.11
C MET A 45 15.79 4.14 -5.31
N PRO A 46 16.34 4.11 -6.53
CA PRO A 46 15.57 4.40 -7.75
C PRO A 46 14.33 3.50 -7.90
N PRO A 47 13.30 3.94 -8.64
CA PRO A 47 12.13 3.10 -8.91
C PRO A 47 12.52 1.85 -9.72
N THR A 48 12.08 0.69 -9.26
CA THR A 48 12.31 -0.62 -9.89
C THR A 48 11.57 -0.78 -11.21
N GLN A 49 10.42 -0.11 -11.38
CA GLN A 49 9.60 -0.19 -12.59
C GLN A 49 10.03 0.81 -13.67
N GLU A 50 10.38 2.04 -13.29
CA GLU A 50 10.67 3.12 -14.25
C GLU A 50 12.05 3.00 -14.88
N ASP A 51 13.00 2.34 -14.20
CA ASP A 51 14.37 2.16 -14.67
C ASP A 51 14.85 0.71 -14.46
N PRO A 52 14.37 -0.25 -15.27
CA PRO A 52 14.77 -1.65 -15.15
C PRO A 52 16.25 -1.88 -15.45
N ASP A 53 16.86 -0.99 -16.25
CA ASP A 53 18.26 -1.05 -16.67
C ASP A 53 19.22 -0.65 -15.54
N TYR A 54 18.78 0.21 -14.61
CA TYR A 54 19.53 0.54 -13.40
C TYR A 54 19.88 -0.72 -12.58
N TYR A 55 18.91 -1.61 -12.41
CA TYR A 55 19.10 -2.85 -11.67
C TYR A 55 19.71 -3.93 -12.55
N THR A 56 20.99 -3.80 -12.87
CA THR A 56 21.74 -4.87 -13.57
C THR A 56 21.70 -6.19 -12.80
N ALA A 57 21.84 -7.33 -13.49
CA ALA A 57 21.84 -8.65 -12.86
C ALA A 57 22.89 -8.79 -11.73
N ASP A 58 24.06 -8.16 -11.89
CA ASP A 58 25.10 -8.13 -10.86
C ASP A 58 24.67 -7.30 -9.64
N LEU A 59 24.07 -6.14 -9.85
CA LEU A 59 23.57 -5.30 -8.77
C LEU A 59 22.45 -6.00 -7.99
N ARG A 60 21.45 -6.57 -8.69
CA ARG A 60 20.37 -7.35 -8.06
C ARG A 60 20.93 -8.47 -7.19
N ARG A 61 21.87 -9.25 -7.72
CA ARG A 61 22.55 -10.32 -6.98
C ARG A 61 23.25 -9.80 -5.72
N LYS A 62 23.99 -8.69 -5.82
CA LYS A 62 24.69 -8.09 -4.68
C LYS A 62 23.71 -7.57 -3.62
N LEU A 63 22.64 -6.88 -4.03
CA LEU A 63 21.60 -6.40 -3.11
C LEU A 63 20.88 -7.56 -2.42
N THR A 64 20.45 -8.58 -3.17
CA THR A 64 19.85 -9.81 -2.64
C THR A 64 20.74 -10.50 -1.61
N GLN A 65 22.03 -10.66 -1.90
CA GLN A 65 22.95 -11.30 -0.97
C GLN A 65 23.18 -10.47 0.30
N ARG A 66 23.37 -9.15 0.16
CA ARG A 66 23.74 -8.27 1.26
C ARG A 66 22.58 -7.89 2.16
N PHE A 67 21.42 -7.58 1.58
CA PHE A 67 20.23 -7.12 2.29
C PHE A 67 19.20 -8.25 2.49
N ARG A 68 19.55 -9.48 2.13
CA ARG A 68 18.70 -10.68 2.27
C ARG A 68 17.35 -10.52 1.57
N LEU A 69 17.29 -9.75 0.48
CA LEU A 69 16.11 -9.66 -0.37
C LEU A 69 15.87 -11.01 -1.07
N PRO A 70 14.61 -11.45 -1.27
CA PRO A 70 14.34 -12.61 -2.09
C PRO A 70 14.72 -12.33 -3.55
N GLY A 71 15.14 -13.36 -4.30
CA GLY A 71 15.54 -13.21 -5.71
C GLY A 71 14.44 -12.58 -6.57
N PHE A 72 13.18 -12.95 -6.30
CA PHE A 72 12.01 -12.44 -7.03
C PHE A 72 11.70 -10.96 -6.78
N PHE A 73 12.36 -10.29 -5.81
CA PHE A 73 12.04 -8.92 -5.41
C PHE A 73 12.07 -7.92 -6.58
N PHE A 74 13.04 -8.12 -7.49
CA PHE A 74 13.27 -7.26 -8.66
C PHE A 74 12.60 -7.78 -9.93
N ASP A 75 11.94 -8.93 -9.87
CA ASP A 75 11.26 -9.53 -11.00
C ASP A 75 9.78 -9.14 -11.02
N HIS A 76 9.08 -9.49 -12.10
CA HIS A 76 7.64 -9.24 -12.24
C HIS A 76 6.81 -9.74 -11.05
N MET A 77 7.20 -10.88 -10.47
CA MET A 77 6.54 -11.40 -9.27
C MET A 77 6.68 -10.46 -8.07
N GLY A 78 7.82 -9.77 -7.93
CA GLY A 78 8.06 -8.84 -6.85
C GLY A 78 7.39 -7.48 -7.07
N TRP A 79 7.43 -6.92 -8.27
CA TRP A 79 6.86 -5.58 -8.50
C TRP A 79 5.37 -5.55 -8.77
N ASP A 80 4.79 -6.61 -9.34
CA ASP A 80 3.35 -6.69 -9.61
C ASP A 80 2.53 -7.31 -8.45
N SER A 81 3.19 -7.65 -7.35
CA SER A 81 2.51 -8.18 -6.17
C SER A 81 1.74 -7.09 -5.42
N ASN A 82 0.50 -7.38 -5.03
CA ASN A 82 -0.29 -6.55 -4.11
C ASN A 82 0.41 -6.32 -2.75
N GLY A 83 1.32 -7.22 -2.38
CA GLY A 83 2.19 -7.07 -1.23
C GLY A 83 2.73 -8.42 -0.75
N PHE A 84 3.88 -8.35 -0.07
CA PHE A 84 4.46 -9.48 0.64
C PHE A 84 5.30 -9.00 1.82
N PHE A 85 5.64 -9.91 2.72
CA PHE A 85 6.59 -9.68 3.80
C PHE A 85 7.40 -10.96 4.06
N GLY A 86 8.65 -10.79 4.48
CA GLY A 86 9.44 -11.85 5.08
C GLY A 86 10.55 -11.30 5.97
N SER A 87 11.02 -12.14 6.89
CA SER A 87 12.18 -11.87 7.73
C SER A 87 13.18 -13.02 7.70
N VAL A 88 14.46 -12.70 7.92
CA VAL A 88 15.57 -13.65 7.89
C VAL A 88 16.52 -13.34 9.03
N GLY A 89 16.88 -14.36 9.79
CA GLY A 89 17.91 -14.24 10.83
C GLY A 89 19.31 -14.29 10.28
N ILE A 90 20.18 -13.46 10.84
CA ILE A 90 21.59 -13.39 10.47
C ILE A 90 22.39 -13.87 11.66
N SER A 91 22.96 -15.06 11.53
CA SER A 91 23.88 -15.62 12.53
C SER A 91 25.30 -15.11 12.27
N SER A 92 25.98 -14.67 13.33
CA SER A 92 27.39 -14.32 13.29
C SER A 92 28.23 -15.59 13.40
N SER A 93 28.38 -16.34 12.31
CA SER A 93 29.20 -17.56 12.32
C SER A 93 30.68 -17.24 12.11
N SER A 94 31.41 -17.10 13.21
CA SER A 94 32.86 -17.31 13.24
C SER A 94 33.27 -18.19 14.43
N SER A 95 32.79 -19.43 14.46
CA SER A 95 33.55 -20.58 14.99
C SER A 95 32.74 -21.86 14.82
N ALA A 96 33.40 -22.87 14.26
CA ALA A 96 32.92 -24.23 14.27
C ALA A 96 32.75 -24.70 15.72
N GLY A 97 31.55 -25.17 16.07
CA GLY A 97 31.35 -26.02 17.25
C GLY A 97 31.05 -25.30 18.56
N ARG A 98 29.98 -24.49 18.61
CA ARG A 98 29.20 -24.28 19.84
C ARG A 98 27.78 -23.83 19.51
N SER A 99 26.86 -24.16 20.40
CA SER A 99 25.39 -24.24 20.26
C SER A 99 24.70 -23.17 19.41
N ASP A 100 23.77 -23.66 18.59
CA ASP A 100 22.67 -22.96 17.92
C ASP A 100 22.07 -21.81 18.75
N ARG A 101 21.90 -20.63 18.13
CA ARG A 101 20.97 -19.50 18.43
C ARG A 101 21.51 -18.11 18.81
N ASP A 102 22.80 -17.83 18.65
CA ASP A 102 23.23 -16.42 18.70
C ASP A 102 23.01 -15.72 17.34
N PHE A 103 21.87 -15.05 17.20
CA PHE A 103 21.60 -14.18 16.06
C PHE A 103 22.29 -12.82 16.28
N GLY A 104 23.24 -12.49 15.40
CA GLY A 104 23.91 -11.19 15.38
C GLY A 104 23.18 -10.13 14.54
N GLY A 105 22.04 -10.47 13.93
CA GLY A 105 21.25 -9.53 13.13
C GLY A 105 19.95 -10.10 12.58
N CYS A 106 19.16 -9.22 11.95
CA CYS A 106 17.87 -9.51 11.35
C CYS A 106 17.71 -8.71 10.05
N GLY A 107 17.35 -9.38 8.97
CA GLY A 107 16.93 -8.76 7.72
C GLY A 107 15.42 -8.89 7.55
N THR A 108 14.75 -7.83 7.07
CA THR A 108 13.35 -7.90 6.66
C THR A 108 13.18 -7.33 5.27
N PHE A 109 12.11 -7.75 4.59
CA PHE A 109 11.69 -7.18 3.33
C PHE A 109 10.17 -7.17 3.27
N SER A 110 9.61 -6.12 2.69
CA SER A 110 8.17 -5.96 2.51
C SER A 110 7.86 -5.14 1.28
N ARG A 111 6.67 -5.36 0.73
CA ARG A 111 6.09 -4.50 -0.29
C ARG A 111 4.61 -4.28 0.00
N PHE A 112 4.17 -3.07 -0.27
CA PHE A 112 2.78 -2.66 -0.19
C PHE A 112 2.40 -1.95 -1.48
N LEU A 113 1.17 -2.19 -1.94
CA LEU A 113 0.59 -1.54 -3.10
C LEU A 113 -0.69 -0.82 -2.66
N SER A 114 -0.86 0.42 -3.06
CA SER A 114 -2.10 1.15 -2.81
C SER A 114 -2.54 1.88 -4.07
N LYS A 115 -3.84 2.19 -4.15
CA LYS A 115 -4.45 2.78 -5.34
C LYS A 115 -5.25 4.01 -4.98
N LYS A 116 -5.02 5.12 -5.67
CA LYS A 116 -5.72 6.38 -5.47
C LYS A 116 -6.54 6.75 -6.70
N VAL A 117 -7.67 7.41 -6.48
CA VAL A 117 -8.44 8.09 -7.52
C VAL A 117 -7.85 9.48 -7.72
N ASP A 118 -7.45 9.84 -8.95
CA ASP A 118 -7.02 11.20 -9.24
C ASP A 118 -8.25 12.10 -9.44
N ASP A 119 -8.47 13.00 -8.48
CA ASP A 119 -9.54 14.00 -8.53
C ASP A 119 -9.27 15.10 -9.59
N ARG A 120 -8.04 15.24 -10.13
CA ARG A 120 -7.65 16.34 -11.02
C ARG A 120 -8.08 16.13 -12.47
N ASN A 121 -8.18 14.88 -12.92
CA ASN A 121 -8.54 14.48 -14.27
C ASN A 121 -9.88 13.74 -14.31
N ALA A 122 -10.83 14.09 -13.43
CA ALA A 122 -12.17 13.51 -13.36
C ALA A 122 -13.07 13.90 -14.57
N SER A 123 -12.58 13.66 -15.78
CA SER A 123 -13.40 13.39 -16.95
C SER A 123 -14.18 12.10 -16.69
N PRO A 124 -15.49 12.03 -17.00
CA PRO A 124 -16.27 10.80 -16.90
C PRO A 124 -15.72 9.65 -17.77
N GLU A 125 -14.85 9.93 -18.73
CA GLU A 125 -14.33 8.93 -19.69
C GLU A 125 -12.98 8.31 -19.30
N SER A 126 -12.25 8.89 -18.32
CA SER A 126 -11.03 8.29 -17.80
C SER A 126 -10.74 8.81 -16.40
N SER A 127 -11.36 8.21 -15.38
CA SER A 127 -10.81 8.37 -14.03
C SER A 127 -9.40 7.81 -14.06
N GLU A 128 -8.40 8.67 -14.06
CA GLU A 128 -7.00 8.26 -14.02
C GLU A 128 -6.72 7.81 -12.58
N TYR A 129 -6.21 6.59 -12.43
CA TYR A 129 -5.89 6.04 -11.12
C TYR A 129 -4.39 5.99 -10.97
N ILE A 130 -3.93 6.35 -9.79
CA ILE A 130 -2.51 6.37 -9.45
C ILE A 130 -2.25 5.17 -8.56
N TRP A 131 -1.25 4.36 -8.91
CA TRP A 131 -0.74 3.30 -8.06
C TRP A 131 0.45 3.81 -7.26
N HIS A 132 0.42 3.58 -5.95
CA HIS A 132 1.53 3.88 -5.05
C HIS A 132 2.20 2.57 -4.67
N TYR A 133 3.43 2.38 -5.15
CA TYR A 133 4.29 1.25 -4.81
C TYR A 133 5.16 1.63 -3.61
N MET A 134 5.28 0.72 -2.65
CA MET A 134 6.06 0.97 -1.44
C MET A 134 6.86 -0.28 -1.07
N GLY A 135 8.12 -0.33 -1.47
CA GLY A 135 9.04 -1.41 -1.13
C GLY A 135 9.99 -1.01 0.00
N PHE A 136 10.14 -1.87 1.00
CA PHE A 136 11.07 -1.65 2.11
C PHE A 136 11.92 -2.90 2.35
N SER A 137 13.20 -2.71 2.60
CA SER A 137 14.07 -3.73 3.17
C SER A 137 14.86 -3.16 4.32
N THR A 138 14.81 -3.82 5.47
CA THR A 138 15.57 -3.41 6.64
C THR A 138 16.64 -4.44 6.97
N LEU A 139 17.76 -3.96 7.48
CA LEU A 139 18.86 -4.78 7.97
C LEU A 139 19.30 -4.22 9.31
N TRP A 140 19.15 -4.99 10.37
CA TRP A 140 19.67 -4.70 11.70
C TRP A 140 20.83 -5.64 12.00
N LEU A 141 21.95 -5.07 12.42
CA LEU A 141 23.16 -5.79 12.81
C LEU A 141 23.60 -5.31 14.18
N LYS A 142 23.91 -6.26 15.06
CA LYS A 142 24.48 -6.01 16.37
C LYS A 142 25.97 -6.32 16.33
N HIS A 143 26.81 -5.31 16.51
CA HIS A 143 28.25 -5.50 16.61
C HIS A 143 28.59 -5.98 18.03
N MET A 144 29.16 -7.18 18.11
CA MET A 144 29.76 -7.67 19.34
C MET A 144 31.15 -7.04 19.44
N GLU A 145 31.28 -5.93 20.19
CA GLU A 145 32.60 -5.46 20.57
C GLU A 145 33.29 -6.57 21.38
N GLY A 146 34.49 -6.97 20.93
CA GLY A 146 35.31 -7.92 21.67
C GLY A 146 35.48 -7.41 23.10
N GLN A 147 35.00 -8.19 24.08
CA GLN A 147 35.20 -7.94 25.50
C GLN A 147 36.70 -7.96 25.84
N GLN A 148 37.41 -6.87 25.57
CA GLN A 148 38.57 -6.48 26.36
C GLN A 148 38.12 -5.29 27.20
N LYS A 149 37.42 -5.60 28.31
CA LYS A 149 37.19 -4.63 29.38
C LYS A 149 38.56 -4.24 29.95
N SER A 150 39.02 -3.03 29.63
CA SER A 150 39.90 -2.31 30.54
C SER A 150 39.03 -1.84 31.72
N GLU A 151 39.38 -2.23 32.94
CA GLU A 151 38.59 -2.00 34.17
C GLU A 151 38.59 -0.54 34.67
N ALA A 152 38.91 0.43 33.82
CA ALA A 152 39.03 1.81 34.24
C ALA A 152 38.42 2.75 33.20
N GLU A 153 37.11 3.00 33.29
CA GLU A 153 36.51 4.35 33.21
C GLU A 153 34.97 4.31 33.30
N CYS A 154 34.43 5.37 33.90
CA CYS A 154 33.13 5.48 34.56
C CYS A 154 31.87 5.42 33.67
N ASP A 155 30.82 4.79 34.20
CA ASP A 155 29.41 5.20 34.26
C ASP A 155 28.77 6.02 33.12
N MET A 156 29.01 5.64 31.86
CA MET A 156 28.07 5.93 30.78
C MET A 156 27.89 4.67 29.92
N PRO A 157 26.66 4.16 29.71
CA PRO A 157 26.45 3.03 28.81
C PRO A 157 26.85 3.48 27.41
N LEU A 158 27.97 2.96 26.90
CA LEU A 158 28.36 3.14 25.50
C LEU A 158 27.17 2.75 24.60
N PRO A 159 26.83 3.55 23.58
CA PRO A 159 25.78 3.18 22.64
C PRO A 159 26.19 1.84 22.02
N SER A 160 25.31 0.84 22.15
CA SER A 160 25.48 -0.45 21.49
C SER A 160 25.83 -0.19 20.03
N GLY A 161 26.94 -0.74 19.56
CA GLY A 161 27.33 -0.69 18.15
C GLY A 161 26.30 -1.43 17.31
N GLU A 162 25.15 -0.83 17.07
CA GLU A 162 24.08 -1.37 16.24
C GLU A 162 24.02 -0.57 14.95
N THR A 163 23.86 -1.29 13.85
CA THR A 163 23.68 -0.71 12.52
C THR A 163 22.28 -1.06 12.06
N HIS A 164 21.45 -0.05 11.80
CA HIS A 164 20.17 -0.20 11.13
C HIS A 164 20.28 0.38 9.73
N ILE A 165 19.91 -0.39 8.71
CA ILE A 165 19.86 0.09 7.34
C ILE A 165 18.46 -0.16 6.80
N MET A 166 17.86 0.82 6.13
CA MET A 166 16.60 0.67 5.41
C MET A 166 16.78 1.11 3.96
N LEU A 167 16.50 0.21 3.03
CA LEU A 167 16.35 0.50 1.62
C LEU A 167 14.87 0.75 1.32
N CYS A 168 14.57 1.88 0.68
CA CYS A 168 13.24 2.26 0.25
C CYS A 168 13.17 2.22 -1.28
N PHE A 169 12.21 1.49 -1.83
CA PHE A 169 12.01 1.33 -3.27
C PHE A 169 10.65 1.90 -3.68
N ASP A 170 10.62 2.54 -4.86
CA ASP A 170 9.41 3.05 -5.54
C ASP A 170 8.59 4.08 -4.77
N LEU A 171 9.17 4.71 -3.74
CA LEU A 171 8.49 5.79 -3.03
C LEU A 171 8.45 7.05 -3.90
N ASP A 172 7.24 7.54 -4.16
CA ASP A 172 7.08 8.86 -4.75
C ASP A 172 7.67 9.98 -3.86
N LYS A 173 7.76 11.19 -4.41
CA LYS A 173 8.34 12.35 -3.71
C LYS A 173 7.58 12.72 -2.43
N HIS A 174 6.25 12.56 -2.43
CA HIS A 174 5.40 12.89 -1.29
C HIS A 174 5.61 11.87 -0.15
N MET A 175 5.59 10.58 -0.46
CA MET A 175 5.87 9.49 0.49
C MET A 175 7.28 9.58 1.04
N SER A 176 8.28 9.82 0.18
CA SER A 176 9.67 10.00 0.60
C SER A 176 9.81 11.17 1.58
N SER A 177 9.16 12.31 1.29
CA SER A 177 9.19 13.49 2.17
C SER A 177 8.52 13.22 3.52
N LYS A 178 7.39 12.48 3.51
CA LYS A 178 6.67 12.08 4.72
C LYS A 178 7.50 11.15 5.59
N LEU A 179 8.14 10.15 4.99
CA LEU A 179 9.03 9.22 5.68
C LEU A 179 10.22 9.94 6.31
N VAL A 180 10.89 10.82 5.56
CA VAL A 180 12.02 11.63 6.06
C VAL A 180 11.60 12.51 7.23
N ARG A 181 10.41 13.11 7.17
CA ARG A 181 9.85 13.89 8.29
C ARG A 181 9.59 13.01 9.51
N LEU A 182 8.98 11.85 9.34
CA LEU A 182 8.74 10.92 10.45
C LEU A 182 10.04 10.46 11.10
N LEU A 183 11.06 10.15 10.32
CA LEU A 183 12.39 9.77 10.82
C LEU A 183 13.06 10.89 11.62
N ARG A 184 12.83 12.16 11.25
CA ARG A 184 13.32 13.33 12.00
C ARG A 184 12.67 13.47 13.37
N ASP A 185 11.38 13.14 13.45
CA ASP A 185 10.57 13.31 14.65
C ASP A 185 10.64 12.07 15.59
N THR A 186 11.21 10.96 15.11
CA THR A 186 11.31 9.70 15.87
C THR A 186 12.48 9.71 16.86
N ASP A 187 12.25 9.22 18.08
CA ASP A 187 13.31 9.00 19.07
C ASP A 187 14.13 7.76 18.72
N LEU A 188 15.40 7.96 18.35
CA LEU A 188 16.33 6.89 17.99
C LEU A 188 16.75 6.05 19.20
N LEU A 189 16.54 6.53 20.43
CA LEU A 189 16.77 5.71 21.63
C LEU A 189 15.87 4.46 21.63
N GLU A 190 14.70 4.53 21.01
CA GLU A 190 13.81 3.37 20.84
C GLU A 190 14.35 2.32 19.85
N SER A 191 15.41 2.62 19.09
CA SER A 191 16.00 1.67 18.13
C SER A 191 16.88 0.62 18.80
N GLN A 192 17.35 0.88 20.03
CA GLN A 192 18.30 0.00 20.72
C GLN A 192 17.73 -1.40 20.95
N ASN A 193 18.45 -2.42 20.48
CA ASN A 193 18.02 -3.82 20.51
C ASN A 193 16.63 -4.05 19.87
N GLU A 194 16.24 -3.22 18.89
CA GLU A 194 14.95 -3.29 18.23
C GLU A 194 15.10 -3.49 16.72
N PRO A 195 15.14 -4.75 16.23
CA PRO A 195 15.42 -5.05 14.84
C PRO A 195 14.35 -4.53 13.86
N PHE A 196 13.12 -4.31 14.35
CA PHE A 196 11.99 -3.88 13.54
C PHE A 196 11.75 -2.36 13.62
N PHE A 197 12.65 -1.60 14.26
CA PHE A 197 12.46 -0.17 14.49
C PHE A 197 12.22 0.63 13.20
N LEU A 198 13.07 0.49 12.18
CA LEU A 198 12.89 1.23 10.92
C LEU A 198 11.65 0.77 10.15
N LEU A 199 11.30 -0.53 10.23
CA LEU A 199 10.09 -1.06 9.60
C LEU A 199 8.82 -0.53 10.30
N LYS A 200 8.85 -0.34 11.63
CA LYS A 200 7.79 0.34 12.38
C LYS A 200 7.55 1.75 11.82
N VAL A 201 8.61 2.54 11.63
CA VAL A 201 8.50 3.89 11.07
C VAL A 201 7.98 3.87 9.63
N ALA A 202 8.46 2.94 8.80
CA ALA A 202 7.97 2.77 7.44
C ALA A 202 6.47 2.42 7.40
N LEU A 203 6.02 1.52 8.28
CA LEU A 203 4.61 1.13 8.37
C LEU A 203 3.68 2.29 8.71
N GLU A 204 4.14 3.27 9.49
CA GLU A 204 3.34 4.48 9.73
C GLU A 204 3.05 5.23 8.43
N THR A 205 4.07 5.35 7.57
CA THR A 205 3.91 5.96 6.24
C THR A 205 2.93 5.18 5.39
N VAL A 206 3.03 3.84 5.41
CA VAL A 206 2.14 2.93 4.67
C VAL A 206 0.69 3.08 5.13
N VAL A 207 0.42 3.01 6.44
CA VAL A 207 -0.93 3.14 7.00
C VAL A 207 -1.56 4.45 6.58
N ALA A 208 -0.80 5.54 6.69
CA ALA A 208 -1.29 6.86 6.36
C ALA A 208 -1.50 7.04 4.84
N GLN A 209 -0.72 6.35 3.98
CA GLN A 209 -0.96 6.33 2.54
C GLN A 209 -2.25 5.58 2.19
N PHE A 210 -2.49 4.40 2.79
CA PHE A 210 -3.73 3.66 2.59
C PHE A 210 -4.97 4.43 3.05
N GLU A 211 -4.88 5.18 4.15
CA GLU A 211 -5.97 6.03 4.61
C GLU A 211 -6.30 7.12 3.59
N GLU A 212 -5.29 7.80 3.06
CA GLU A 212 -5.44 8.86 2.05
C GLU A 212 -6.06 8.29 0.76
N ASP A 213 -5.49 7.19 0.27
CA ASP A 213 -5.89 6.53 -0.97
C ASP A 213 -7.32 6.01 -0.88
N LEU A 214 -7.69 5.34 0.22
CA LEU A 214 -9.07 4.92 0.46
C LEU A 214 -10.02 6.11 0.59
N GLY A 215 -9.55 7.21 1.17
CA GLY A 215 -10.30 8.46 1.27
C GLY A 215 -10.73 9.02 -0.09
N SER A 216 -9.90 8.86 -1.13
CA SER A 216 -10.17 9.36 -2.48
C SER A 216 -11.44 8.76 -3.11
N PHE A 217 -11.77 7.50 -2.79
CA PHE A 217 -12.98 6.83 -3.30
C PHE A 217 -14.29 7.37 -2.74
N ARG A 218 -14.26 8.10 -1.62
CA ARG A 218 -15.47 8.59 -0.95
C ARG A 218 -16.29 9.52 -1.85
N ARG A 219 -15.62 10.39 -2.63
CA ARG A 219 -16.29 11.37 -3.49
C ARG A 219 -16.99 10.70 -4.68
N PRO A 220 -16.32 9.87 -5.50
CA PRO A 220 -16.97 9.12 -6.59
C PRO A 220 -18.17 8.30 -6.12
N ILE A 221 -18.02 7.52 -5.03
CA ILE A 221 -19.10 6.69 -4.50
C ILE A 221 -20.29 7.55 -4.08
N ARG A 222 -20.04 8.66 -3.36
CA ARG A 222 -21.12 9.56 -2.92
C ARG A 222 -21.80 10.27 -4.09
N LYS A 223 -21.08 10.56 -5.17
CA LYS A 223 -21.65 11.14 -6.40
C LYS A 223 -22.66 10.17 -7.00
N ILE A 224 -22.26 8.91 -7.18
CA ILE A 224 -23.12 7.81 -7.64
C ILE A 224 -24.38 7.66 -6.78
N GLU A 225 -24.22 7.62 -5.45
CA GLU A 225 -25.33 7.48 -4.50
C GLU A 225 -26.34 8.62 -4.64
N LYS A 226 -25.87 9.85 -4.85
CA LYS A 226 -26.73 11.04 -5.00
C LYS A 226 -27.44 11.08 -6.34
N GLU A 227 -26.76 10.76 -7.43
CA GLU A 227 -27.34 10.73 -8.78
C GLU A 227 -28.51 9.74 -8.89
N ARG A 228 -28.48 8.65 -8.10
CA ARG A 228 -29.64 7.77 -7.92
C ARG A 228 -30.88 8.53 -7.45
N TYR A 229 -30.77 9.33 -6.39
CA TYR A 229 -31.92 10.05 -5.83
C TYR A 229 -32.49 11.07 -6.80
N SER A 230 -31.64 11.77 -7.56
CA SER A 230 -32.09 12.71 -8.59
C SER A 230 -32.84 11.99 -9.71
N SER A 231 -32.29 10.87 -10.20
CA SER A 231 -32.92 10.06 -11.26
C SER A 231 -34.32 9.57 -10.86
N PHE A 232 -34.52 9.19 -9.59
CA PHE A 232 -35.85 8.77 -9.10
C PHE A 232 -36.85 9.91 -8.93
N LYS A 233 -36.39 11.10 -8.51
CA LYS A 233 -37.27 12.27 -8.37
C LYS A 233 -37.79 12.76 -9.72
N ASP A 234 -36.91 12.81 -10.72
CA ASP A 234 -37.29 13.28 -12.05
C ASP A 234 -38.23 12.27 -12.75
N ASN A 235 -38.08 10.97 -12.49
CA ASN A 235 -38.95 9.93 -13.05
C ASN A 235 -40.42 9.96 -12.60
N HIS A 236 -40.77 10.67 -11.51
CA HIS A 236 -42.17 10.85 -11.11
C HIS A 236 -42.89 11.98 -11.87
N ALA A 237 -42.15 12.82 -12.62
CA ALA A 237 -42.70 13.96 -13.34
C ALA A 237 -43.00 13.67 -14.83
N TYR A 238 -42.54 12.54 -15.38
CA TYR A 238 -42.68 12.25 -16.81
C TYR A 238 -43.87 11.35 -17.13
N SER A 239 -44.68 11.83 -18.08
CA SER A 239 -45.72 11.06 -18.74
C SER A 239 -45.11 9.85 -19.46
N ARG A 240 -45.90 8.78 -19.55
CA ARG A 240 -45.58 7.45 -20.09
C ARG A 240 -45.22 7.43 -21.60
N ALA A 241 -44.96 8.59 -22.21
CA ALA A 241 -44.92 8.80 -23.66
C ALA A 241 -43.55 9.20 -24.23
N ASP A 242 -42.61 9.73 -23.41
CA ASP A 242 -41.30 10.22 -23.90
C ASP A 242 -40.11 9.42 -23.31
N ILE A 243 -40.09 8.10 -23.52
CA ILE A 243 -38.87 7.31 -23.28
C ILE A 243 -38.06 7.39 -24.59
N ASP A 244 -37.17 8.38 -24.65
CA ASP A 244 -36.29 8.64 -25.80
C ASP A 244 -34.98 7.83 -25.71
N ASP A 245 -34.36 7.54 -26.86
CA ASP A 245 -33.07 6.83 -27.00
C ASP A 245 -31.96 7.50 -26.15
N THR A 246 -32.03 8.83 -26.01
CA THR A 246 -31.16 9.65 -25.15
C THR A 246 -31.13 9.17 -23.69
N LYS A 247 -32.25 8.68 -23.15
CA LYS A 247 -32.33 8.23 -21.76
C LYS A 247 -31.70 6.84 -21.56
N LEU A 248 -31.79 5.99 -22.58
CA LEU A 248 -31.14 4.68 -22.58
C LEU A 248 -29.62 4.84 -22.65
N GLU A 249 -29.13 5.78 -23.44
CA GLU A 249 -27.71 6.14 -23.52
C GLU A 249 -27.18 6.64 -22.17
N GLN A 250 -27.87 7.60 -21.53
CA GLN A 250 -27.51 8.10 -20.19
C GLN A 250 -27.47 7.00 -19.11
N LEU A 251 -28.42 6.06 -19.13
CA LEU A 251 -28.41 4.93 -18.19
C LEU A 251 -27.24 3.97 -18.48
N SER A 252 -26.88 3.80 -19.74
CA SER A 252 -25.76 2.95 -20.16
C SER A 252 -24.41 3.56 -19.78
N GLU A 253 -24.19 4.86 -20.00
CA GLU A 253 -23.00 5.59 -19.54
C GLU A 253 -22.84 5.54 -18.02
N ARG A 254 -23.95 5.73 -17.30
CA ARG A 254 -23.97 5.60 -15.85
C ARG A 254 -23.62 4.18 -15.39
N TYR A 255 -24.13 3.16 -16.08
CA TYR A 255 -23.81 1.76 -15.79
C TYR A 255 -22.32 1.46 -16.02
N ALA A 256 -21.72 2.01 -17.08
CA ALA A 256 -20.28 1.90 -17.31
C ALA A 256 -19.47 2.56 -16.18
N THR A 257 -19.85 3.77 -15.78
CA THR A 257 -19.20 4.50 -14.66
C THR A 257 -19.28 3.70 -13.35
N LEU A 258 -20.42 3.08 -13.05
CA LEU A 258 -20.59 2.23 -11.87
C LEU A 258 -19.61 1.05 -11.86
N HIS A 259 -19.47 0.36 -12.98
CA HIS A 259 -18.55 -0.77 -13.11
C HIS A 259 -17.09 -0.35 -13.01
N GLU A 260 -16.74 0.79 -13.60
CA GLU A 260 -15.39 1.34 -13.48
C GLU A 260 -15.04 1.59 -12.01
N VAL A 261 -15.82 2.43 -11.33
CA VAL A 261 -15.60 2.73 -9.91
C VAL A 261 -15.60 1.44 -9.06
N SER A 262 -16.51 0.50 -9.34
CA SER A 262 -16.57 -0.79 -8.64
C SER A 262 -15.29 -1.58 -8.80
N ARG A 263 -14.73 -1.70 -10.02
CA ARG A 263 -13.46 -2.39 -10.27
C ARG A 263 -12.33 -1.78 -9.46
N HIS A 264 -12.27 -0.46 -9.37
CA HIS A 264 -11.22 0.23 -8.62
C HIS A 264 -11.38 0.11 -7.10
N VAL A 265 -12.61 0.10 -6.60
CA VAL A 265 -12.93 -0.18 -5.20
C VAL A 265 -12.56 -1.62 -4.81
N ILE A 266 -12.79 -2.58 -5.71
CA ILE A 266 -12.36 -3.98 -5.52
C ILE A 266 -10.83 -4.03 -5.40
N HIS A 267 -10.09 -3.41 -6.32
CA HIS A 267 -8.63 -3.40 -6.29
C HIS A 267 -8.06 -2.84 -4.97
N ILE A 268 -8.53 -1.68 -4.49
CA ILE A 268 -8.03 -1.15 -3.21
C ILE A 268 -8.41 -2.07 -2.02
N SER A 269 -9.55 -2.77 -2.08
CA SER A 269 -9.88 -3.78 -1.06
C SER A 269 -8.91 -4.96 -1.09
N GLU A 270 -8.55 -5.45 -2.29
CA GLU A 270 -7.57 -6.53 -2.47
C GLU A 270 -6.19 -6.13 -1.95
N THR A 271 -5.71 -4.92 -2.27
CA THR A 271 -4.40 -4.49 -1.79
C THR A 271 -4.39 -4.17 -0.30
N LEU A 272 -5.48 -3.63 0.26
CA LEU A 272 -5.64 -3.51 1.72
C LEU A 272 -5.63 -4.88 2.40
N ASN A 273 -6.22 -5.90 1.79
CA ASN A 273 -6.15 -7.26 2.34
C ASN A 273 -4.70 -7.74 2.44
N ALA A 274 -3.92 -7.56 1.38
CA ALA A 274 -2.50 -7.90 1.37
C ALA A 274 -1.73 -7.11 2.45
N ALA A 275 -2.00 -5.81 2.60
CA ALA A 275 -1.39 -4.98 3.64
C ALA A 275 -1.73 -5.45 5.06
N VAL A 276 -2.98 -5.85 5.33
CA VAL A 276 -3.39 -6.44 6.61
C VAL A 276 -2.63 -7.73 6.90
N THR A 277 -2.57 -8.64 5.93
CA THR A 277 -1.83 -9.90 6.05
C THR A 277 -0.35 -9.64 6.33
N ASN A 278 0.28 -8.71 5.60
CA ASN A 278 1.67 -8.34 5.80
C ASN A 278 1.91 -7.74 7.19
N ALA A 279 1.08 -6.80 7.64
CA ALA A 279 1.24 -6.17 8.95
C ALA A 279 1.07 -7.19 10.11
N ALA A 280 0.15 -8.14 9.95
CA ALA A 280 -0.01 -9.24 10.91
C ALA A 280 1.23 -10.15 10.94
N ALA A 281 1.79 -10.49 9.78
CA ALA A 281 3.02 -11.28 9.67
C ALA A 281 4.23 -10.55 10.28
N ILE A 282 4.37 -9.23 10.02
CA ILE A 282 5.41 -8.39 10.64
C ILE A 282 5.32 -8.44 12.16
N LEU A 283 4.11 -8.27 12.73
CA LEU A 283 3.90 -8.34 14.18
C LEU A 283 4.21 -9.73 14.74
N GLN A 284 3.88 -10.79 14.01
CA GLN A 284 4.16 -12.17 14.41
C GLN A 284 5.67 -12.44 14.44
N ASP A 285 6.38 -12.10 13.36
CA ASP A 285 7.83 -12.28 13.27
C ASP A 285 8.56 -11.44 14.32
N HIS A 286 8.12 -10.21 14.56
CA HIS A 286 8.66 -9.37 15.63
C HIS A 286 8.53 -10.02 17.02
N LYS A 287 7.39 -10.64 17.32
CA LYS A 287 7.19 -11.38 18.58
C LYS A 287 8.09 -12.60 18.67
N LEU A 288 8.30 -13.32 17.57
CA LEU A 288 9.22 -14.47 17.52
C LEU A 288 10.66 -14.01 17.78
N TRP A 289 11.10 -12.96 17.09
CA TRP A 289 12.42 -12.36 17.27
C TRP A 289 12.68 -11.88 18.68
N ARG A 290 11.73 -11.16 19.28
CA ARG A 290 11.87 -10.68 20.66
C ARG A 290 11.99 -11.85 21.66
N ARG A 291 11.26 -12.95 21.44
CA ARG A 291 11.40 -14.15 22.29
C ARG A 291 12.79 -14.79 22.15
N SER A 292 13.34 -14.80 20.93
CA SER A 292 14.66 -15.36 20.65
C SER A 292 15.82 -14.51 21.20
N LEU A 293 15.64 -13.20 21.36
CA LEU A 293 16.72 -12.31 21.82
C LEU A 293 16.99 -12.39 23.34
N GLU A 294 16.25 -13.22 24.10
CA GLU A 294 16.29 -13.35 25.58
C GLU A 294 16.31 -12.01 26.34
N ALA A 295 15.90 -10.92 25.69
CA ALA A 295 16.06 -9.58 26.20
C ALA A 295 14.98 -9.30 27.24
N SER A 296 15.33 -9.47 28.51
CA SER A 296 14.70 -8.75 29.62
C SER A 296 15.05 -7.27 29.50
N SER A 297 14.55 -6.58 28.46
CA SER A 297 14.73 -5.13 28.37
C SER A 297 13.89 -4.46 29.44
N ALA A 298 14.51 -3.59 30.26
CA ALA A 298 13.82 -2.73 31.21
C ALA A 298 12.83 -1.76 30.54
N TYR A 299 12.91 -1.61 29.21
CA TYR A 299 12.06 -0.74 28.43
C TYR A 299 10.78 -1.46 27.96
N PRO A 300 9.61 -0.80 28.04
CA PRO A 300 8.36 -1.35 27.55
C PRO A 300 8.44 -1.63 26.05
N ASN A 301 7.87 -2.77 25.63
CA ASN A 301 7.78 -3.18 24.23
C ASN A 301 6.80 -2.30 23.44
N ASN A 302 7.19 -1.05 23.18
CA ASN A 302 6.41 -0.09 22.43
C ASN A 302 6.27 -0.51 20.97
N THR A 303 7.32 -1.09 20.36
CA THR A 303 7.28 -1.53 18.96
C THR A 303 6.18 -2.55 18.71
N ALA A 304 6.02 -3.60 19.52
CA ALA A 304 4.96 -4.59 19.27
C ALA A 304 3.56 -4.00 19.45
N ARG A 305 3.41 -3.04 20.38
CA ARG A 305 2.14 -2.33 20.58
C ARG A 305 1.83 -1.45 19.36
N THR A 306 2.82 -0.71 18.86
CA THR A 306 2.69 0.14 17.68
C THR A 306 2.44 -0.66 16.41
N LEU A 307 3.17 -1.76 16.19
CA LEU A 307 2.91 -2.70 15.09
C LEU A 307 1.49 -3.30 15.19
N GLY A 308 1.05 -3.67 16.39
CA GLY A 308 -0.32 -4.11 16.65
C GLY A 308 -1.36 -3.03 16.33
N LEU A 309 -1.09 -1.78 16.68
CA LEU A 309 -1.94 -0.64 16.32
C LEU A 309 -2.05 -0.47 14.80
N TYR A 310 -0.94 -0.49 14.07
CA TYR A 310 -0.95 -0.38 12.60
C TYR A 310 -1.69 -1.54 11.93
N SER A 311 -1.49 -2.77 12.41
CA SER A 311 -2.24 -3.94 11.93
C SER A 311 -3.76 -3.78 12.16
N ASN A 312 -4.18 -3.26 13.32
CA ASN A 312 -5.57 -2.97 13.61
C ASN A 312 -6.13 -1.83 12.73
N LEU A 313 -5.36 -0.76 12.52
CA LEU A 313 -5.76 0.35 11.65
C LEU A 313 -5.97 -0.10 10.20
N LEU A 314 -5.04 -0.89 9.64
CA LEU A 314 -5.20 -1.47 8.30
C LEU A 314 -6.43 -2.37 8.23
N SER A 315 -6.70 -3.16 9.28
CA SER A 315 -7.90 -3.99 9.35
C SER A 315 -9.18 -3.16 9.32
N ASN A 316 -9.21 -2.03 10.03
CA ASN A 316 -10.34 -1.10 10.00
C ASN A 316 -10.50 -0.42 8.64
N LEU A 317 -9.40 -0.08 7.96
CA LEU A 317 -9.43 0.44 6.59
C LEU A 317 -9.97 -0.62 5.62
N LYS A 318 -9.57 -1.88 5.78
CA LYS A 318 -10.10 -3.01 5.00
C LYS A 318 -11.61 -3.17 5.17
N LEU A 319 -12.12 -3.12 6.40
CA LEU A 319 -13.57 -3.15 6.65
C LEU A 319 -14.31 -2.01 5.94
N ARG A 320 -13.70 -0.82 5.86
CA ARG A 320 -14.26 0.32 5.13
C ARG A 320 -14.23 0.10 3.62
N ALA A 321 -13.16 -0.48 3.08
CA ALA A 321 -13.09 -0.85 1.67
C ALA A 321 -14.15 -1.91 1.32
N ASP A 322 -14.39 -2.90 2.18
CA ASP A 322 -15.45 -3.91 2.00
C ASP A 322 -16.86 -3.30 2.05
N ALA A 323 -17.06 -2.30 2.90
CA ALA A 323 -18.29 -1.53 2.90
C ALA A 323 -18.47 -0.76 1.59
N PHE A 324 -17.40 -0.25 0.98
CA PHE A 324 -17.46 0.38 -0.35
C PHE A 324 -17.78 -0.64 -1.45
N VAL A 325 -17.17 -1.82 -1.44
CA VAL A 325 -17.50 -2.91 -2.37
C VAL A 325 -18.98 -3.25 -2.28
N SER A 326 -19.47 -3.53 -1.07
CA SER A 326 -20.89 -3.83 -0.82
C SER A 326 -21.83 -2.72 -1.31
N ARG A 327 -21.46 -1.45 -1.15
CA ARG A 327 -22.25 -0.32 -1.66
C ARG A 327 -22.29 -0.32 -3.19
N MET A 328 -21.13 -0.46 -3.84
CA MET A 328 -21.07 -0.48 -5.30
C MET A 328 -21.86 -1.64 -5.90
N GLU A 329 -21.81 -2.83 -5.30
CA GLU A 329 -22.64 -3.97 -5.72
C GLU A 329 -24.14 -3.66 -5.64
N ASN A 330 -24.57 -3.00 -4.56
CA ASN A 330 -25.97 -2.61 -4.40
C ASN A 330 -26.39 -1.58 -5.45
N GLU A 331 -25.53 -0.62 -5.77
CA GLU A 331 -25.81 0.37 -6.82
C GLU A 331 -25.87 -0.28 -8.21
N ILE A 332 -24.96 -1.21 -8.52
CA ILE A 332 -24.98 -1.97 -9.79
C ILE A 332 -26.26 -2.81 -9.91
N LYS A 333 -26.64 -3.53 -8.84
CA LYS A 333 -27.90 -4.30 -8.80
C LYS A 333 -29.12 -3.39 -9.01
N CYS A 334 -29.14 -2.23 -8.36
CA CYS A 334 -30.21 -1.25 -8.54
C CYS A 334 -30.29 -0.74 -9.98
N ALA A 335 -29.16 -0.34 -10.57
CA ALA A 335 -29.09 0.14 -11.95
C ALA A 335 -29.52 -0.93 -12.96
N SER A 336 -29.09 -2.18 -12.76
CA SER A 336 -29.50 -3.32 -13.60
C SER A 336 -31.01 -3.57 -13.53
N ASN A 337 -31.60 -3.54 -12.33
CA ASN A 337 -33.05 -3.72 -12.17
C ASN A 337 -33.82 -2.58 -12.84
N LEU A 338 -33.32 -1.35 -12.73
CA LEU A 338 -33.93 -0.18 -13.37
C LEU A 338 -33.91 -0.31 -14.89
N LEU A 339 -32.76 -0.69 -15.48
CA LEU A 339 -32.64 -0.98 -16.91
C LEU A 339 -33.62 -2.07 -17.36
N GLY A 340 -33.77 -3.14 -16.56
CA GLY A 340 -34.75 -4.19 -16.83
C GLY A 340 -36.19 -3.68 -16.86
N VAL A 341 -36.57 -2.81 -15.92
CA VAL A 341 -37.90 -2.16 -15.92
C VAL A 341 -38.07 -1.26 -17.15
N PHE A 342 -37.05 -0.51 -17.55
CA PHE A 342 -37.09 0.32 -18.75
C PHE A 342 -37.28 -0.51 -20.02
N ASN A 343 -36.49 -1.56 -20.23
CA ASN A 343 -36.61 -2.44 -21.38
C ASN A 343 -37.99 -3.11 -21.47
N ASN A 344 -38.55 -3.52 -20.33
CA ASN A 344 -39.90 -4.06 -20.27
C ASN A 344 -40.97 -3.02 -20.67
N ASN A 345 -40.83 -1.77 -20.22
CA ASN A 345 -41.74 -0.69 -20.59
C ASN A 345 -41.68 -0.36 -22.09
N ILE A 346 -40.47 -0.30 -22.67
CA ILE A 346 -40.28 -0.10 -24.12
C ILE A 346 -40.95 -1.25 -24.90
N SER A 347 -40.69 -2.50 -24.50
CA SER A 347 -41.30 -3.68 -25.13
C SER A 347 -42.82 -3.63 -25.09
N LEU A 348 -43.40 -3.23 -23.95
CA LEU A 348 -44.85 -3.04 -23.81
C LEU A 348 -45.40 -1.91 -24.69
N GLN A 349 -44.68 -0.80 -24.83
CA GLN A 349 -45.05 0.29 -25.74
C GLN A 349 -45.05 -0.20 -27.19
N THR A 350 -43.97 -0.85 -27.64
CA THR A 350 -43.89 -1.41 -29.01
C THR A 350 -45.04 -2.37 -29.29
N LEU A 351 -45.36 -3.26 -28.35
CA LEU A 351 -46.49 -4.18 -28.47
C LEU A 351 -47.84 -3.44 -28.57
N ASN A 352 -48.06 -2.39 -27.78
CA ASN A 352 -49.29 -1.59 -27.86
C ASN A 352 -49.40 -0.85 -29.19
N THR A 353 -48.32 -0.22 -29.66
CA THR A 353 -48.29 0.47 -30.97
C THR A 353 -48.59 -0.52 -32.10
N THR A 354 -47.95 -1.70 -32.09
CA THR A 354 -48.18 -2.74 -33.10
C THR A 354 -49.64 -3.23 -33.07
N ARG A 355 -50.20 -3.41 -31.86
CA ARG A 355 -51.61 -3.81 -31.70
C ARG A 355 -52.55 -2.75 -32.26
N ASP A 356 -52.28 -1.48 -32.01
CA ASP A 356 -53.13 -0.39 -32.46
C ASP A 356 -53.02 -0.17 -33.98
N GLU A 357 -51.83 -0.33 -34.58
CA GLU A 357 -51.63 -0.38 -36.03
C GLU A 357 -52.40 -1.53 -36.69
N LEU A 358 -52.34 -2.74 -36.10
CA LEU A 358 -53.10 -3.89 -36.58
C LEU A 358 -54.61 -3.64 -36.54
N ARG A 359 -55.13 -2.95 -35.51
CA ARG A 359 -56.55 -2.57 -35.43
C ARG A 359 -56.93 -1.60 -36.54
N VAL A 360 -56.09 -0.61 -36.83
CA VAL A 360 -56.31 0.34 -37.93
C VAL A 360 -56.34 -0.39 -39.27
N LEU A 361 -55.39 -1.28 -39.53
CA LEU A 361 -55.34 -2.08 -40.75
C LEU A 361 -56.56 -3.00 -40.90
N GLN A 362 -57.01 -3.64 -39.81
CA GLN A 362 -58.23 -4.44 -39.83
C GLN A 362 -59.47 -3.60 -40.18
N TYR A 363 -59.58 -2.40 -39.61
CA TYR A 363 -60.67 -1.48 -39.91
C TYR A 363 -60.64 -1.01 -41.38
N GLN A 364 -59.46 -0.69 -41.91
CA GLN A 364 -59.29 -0.32 -43.33
C GLN A 364 -59.65 -1.47 -44.27
N LEU A 365 -59.22 -2.70 -43.97
CA LEU A 365 -59.56 -3.90 -44.75
C LEU A 365 -61.05 -4.21 -44.72
N PHE A 366 -61.72 -3.96 -43.59
CA PHE A 366 -63.16 -4.11 -43.47
C PHE A 366 -63.90 -3.09 -44.34
N ASN A 367 -63.50 -1.82 -44.30
CA ASN A 367 -64.11 -0.75 -45.09
C ASN A 367 -63.80 -0.84 -46.60
N ALA A 368 -62.71 -1.50 -47.01
CA ALA A 368 -62.37 -1.69 -48.42
C ALA A 368 -63.12 -2.87 -49.09
N ARG A 369 -63.88 -3.66 -48.32
CA ARG A 369 -64.64 -4.84 -48.81
C ARG A 369 -66.15 -4.63 -48.85
N GLY A 370 -66.64 -3.48 -48.40
CA GLY A 370 -68.04 -3.03 -48.56
C GLY A 370 -68.09 -1.89 -49.55
#